data_AF-A0A520BLD8-F1
#
_entry.id   AF-A0A520BLD8-F1
#
_cell.length_a   1.000
_cell.length_b   1.000
_cell.length_c   1.000
_cell.angle_alpha   90.00
_cell.angle_beta   90.00
_cell.angle_gamma   90.00
#
_symmetry.space_group_name_H-M   'P 1'
#
loop_
_entity.id
_entity.type
_entity.pdbx_description
1 polymer ?
#
loop_
_entity_poly.entity_id
_entity_poly.type
_entity_poly.pdbx_seq_one_letter_code
_entity_poly.pdbx_strand_id
1 'polypeptide(L)'
;MKANNKRDVNVSKFDTATKTIHVFVALCDNQYQGIVPVPKTIGNGQDPDNNLYWGCANGIRSYFKKSKEWKLLKTQKLDKIRMERLVFKHVSKNYYLVADAYDGQYIKKTTTDFLYSAAGLLKDTIKINKTTIGINGNAKMVAYIGHDGLMDFQLNENFSNADGKQRDAIILACISKKYFAPHLSQAKANPLLWTTGLMAPEAYTLHDALSSYIAGGTADQIRTKGAMAYTKFQKCSLKASKNLLVTGY
;
A
#
# COMPACT_ATOMS: atom_id res chain seq x y z
N MET A 1 0.01 -42.03 3.11
CA MET A 1 -0.81 -41.40 2.06
C MET A 1 -0.47 -39.91 2.00
N LYS A 2 0.21 -39.45 0.95
CA LYS A 2 0.55 -38.02 0.78
C LYS A 2 -0.66 -37.31 0.16
N ALA A 3 -1.34 -36.48 0.94
CA ALA A 3 -2.37 -35.59 0.42
C ALA A 3 -1.69 -34.45 -0.35
N ASN A 4 -1.51 -34.63 -1.66
CA ASN A 4 -1.21 -33.57 -2.60
C ASN A 4 -2.43 -32.66 -2.72
N ASN A 5 -2.57 -31.71 -1.80
CA ASN A 5 -3.59 -30.68 -1.90
C ASN A 5 -3.10 -29.61 -2.88
N LYS A 6 -3.16 -29.92 -4.19
CA LYS A 6 -3.10 -28.91 -5.24
C LYS A 6 -4.29 -27.98 -5.01
N ARG A 7 -4.05 -26.87 -4.32
CA ARG A 7 -4.95 -25.72 -4.40
C ARG A 7 -4.88 -25.28 -5.86
N ASP A 8 -5.93 -25.55 -6.61
CA ASP A 8 -6.11 -25.00 -7.94
C ASP A 8 -5.97 -23.48 -7.84
N VAL A 9 -4.81 -22.99 -8.25
CA VAL A 9 -4.54 -21.56 -8.29
C VAL A 9 -5.35 -21.04 -9.47
N ASN A 10 -6.60 -20.66 -9.20
CA ASN A 10 -7.44 -19.90 -10.11
C ASN A 10 -6.80 -18.51 -10.30
N VAL A 11 -5.68 -18.45 -11.05
CA VAL A 11 -5.16 -17.19 -11.58
C VAL A 11 -6.09 -16.83 -12.72
N SER A 12 -7.14 -16.08 -12.41
CA SER A 12 -7.97 -15.42 -13.42
C SER A 12 -7.04 -14.72 -14.41
N LYS A 13 -7.12 -15.11 -15.70
CA LYS A 13 -6.33 -14.48 -16.76
C LYS A 13 -6.60 -12.97 -16.74
N PHE A 14 -5.54 -12.17 -16.69
CA PHE A 14 -5.60 -10.71 -16.75
C PHE A 14 -4.68 -10.19 -17.86
N ASP A 15 -4.90 -8.95 -18.27
CA ASP A 15 -4.09 -8.29 -19.30
C ASP A 15 -2.68 -8.01 -18.77
N THR A 16 -1.71 -8.81 -19.21
CA THR A 16 -0.30 -8.71 -18.80
C THR A 16 0.41 -7.48 -19.35
N ALA A 17 -0.19 -6.74 -20.30
CA ALA A 17 0.34 -5.46 -20.75
C ALA A 17 0.05 -4.33 -19.76
N THR A 18 -0.90 -4.53 -18.83
CA THR A 18 -1.20 -3.59 -17.76
C THR A 18 -0.25 -3.77 -16.58
N LYS A 19 0.09 -2.66 -15.92
CA LYS A 19 0.84 -2.67 -14.67
C LYS A 19 -0.05 -2.13 -13.56
N THR A 20 -0.19 -2.86 -12.46
CA THR A 20 -1.00 -2.44 -11.32
C THR A 20 -0.13 -2.13 -10.11
N ILE A 21 -0.48 -1.06 -9.41
CA ILE A 21 -0.06 -0.73 -8.06
C ILE A 21 -1.27 -0.98 -7.14
N HIS A 22 -1.14 -1.84 -6.13
CA HIS A 22 -2.21 -2.09 -5.16
C HIS A 22 -1.86 -1.52 -3.79
N VAL A 23 -2.63 -0.55 -3.32
CA VAL A 23 -2.44 0.17 -2.07
C VAL A 23 -3.41 -0.37 -1.01
N PHE A 24 -2.86 -0.85 0.09
CA PHE A 24 -3.58 -1.34 1.26
C PHE A 24 -3.53 -0.24 2.32
N VAL A 25 -4.68 0.37 2.61
CA VAL A 25 -4.77 1.47 3.58
C VAL A 25 -5.40 0.96 4.87
N ALA A 26 -4.61 0.87 5.93
CA ALA A 26 -5.13 0.61 7.26
C ALA A 26 -5.68 1.92 7.81
N LEU A 27 -7.02 2.06 7.86
CA LEU A 27 -7.64 3.30 8.34
C LEU A 27 -7.25 3.60 9.78
N CYS A 28 -7.00 4.87 10.09
CA CYS A 28 -6.59 5.33 11.42
C CYS A 28 -7.70 5.04 12.44
N ASP A 29 -7.36 4.41 13.57
CA ASP A 29 -8.36 4.04 14.57
C ASP A 29 -7.84 4.19 16.00
N ASN A 30 -8.36 5.18 16.73
CA ASN A 30 -7.97 5.46 18.12
C ASN A 30 -8.39 4.34 19.10
N GLN A 31 -9.40 3.54 18.75
CA GLN A 31 -9.99 2.56 19.65
C GLN A 31 -9.29 1.20 19.54
N TYR A 32 -8.92 0.80 18.32
CA TYR A 32 -8.42 -0.56 18.05
C TYR A 32 -6.93 -0.64 17.70
N GLN A 33 -6.23 0.49 17.61
CA GLN A 33 -4.79 0.54 17.29
C GLN A 33 -3.99 1.19 18.42
N GLY A 34 -2.75 0.75 18.60
CA GLY A 34 -1.78 1.28 19.55
C GLY A 34 -1.19 2.64 19.17
N ILE A 35 -1.98 3.51 18.55
CA ILE A 35 -1.54 4.83 18.08
C ILE A 35 -1.62 5.88 19.19
N VAL A 36 -0.83 6.95 19.03
CA VAL A 36 -1.10 8.19 19.76
C VAL A 36 -2.44 8.73 19.25
N PRO A 37 -3.46 8.93 20.12
CA PRO A 37 -4.78 9.32 19.66
C PRO A 37 -4.76 10.62 18.86
N VAL A 38 -5.46 10.61 17.73
CA VAL A 38 -5.73 11.79 16.90
C VAL A 38 -7.15 12.32 17.19
N PRO A 39 -7.58 13.48 16.67
CA PRO A 39 -8.96 13.93 16.83
C PRO A 39 -9.97 12.84 16.45
N LYS A 40 -11.02 12.67 17.27
CA LYS A 40 -12.00 11.56 17.18
C LYS A 40 -12.54 11.33 15.76
N THR A 41 -12.83 12.42 15.04
CA THR A 41 -13.38 12.37 13.68
C THR A 41 -12.43 11.71 12.67
N ILE A 42 -11.13 11.98 12.77
CA ILE A 42 -10.15 11.47 11.79
C ILE A 42 -9.50 10.15 12.24
N GLY A 43 -9.65 9.81 13.52
CA GLY A 43 -9.23 8.55 14.13
C GLY A 43 -10.35 7.53 14.32
N ASN A 44 -11.44 7.63 13.54
CA ASN A 44 -12.48 6.61 13.48
C ASN A 44 -12.22 5.68 12.29
N GLY A 45 -11.80 4.45 12.55
CA GLY A 45 -11.44 3.47 11.52
C GLY A 45 -12.64 2.92 10.74
N GLN A 46 -13.87 3.18 11.21
CA GLN A 46 -15.12 2.79 10.57
C GLN A 46 -15.77 3.95 9.81
N ASP A 47 -15.09 5.10 9.70
CA ASP A 47 -15.55 6.27 8.95
C ASP A 47 -14.52 6.64 7.87
N PRO A 48 -14.55 5.98 6.69
CA PRO A 48 -13.67 6.31 5.58
C PRO A 48 -13.79 7.77 5.15
N ASP A 49 -14.94 8.42 5.37
CA ASP A 49 -15.18 9.75 4.83
C ASP A 49 -14.35 10.84 5.48
N ASN A 50 -14.08 10.66 6.77
CA ASN A 50 -13.29 11.59 7.56
C ASN A 50 -11.92 11.04 7.95
N ASN A 51 -11.62 9.76 7.69
CA ASN A 51 -10.40 9.12 8.17
C ASN A 51 -9.11 9.82 7.70
N LEU A 52 -8.14 9.93 8.59
CA LEU A 52 -6.83 10.57 8.37
C LEU A 52 -6.11 10.06 7.12
N TYR A 53 -6.08 8.75 6.89
CA TYR A 53 -5.31 8.14 5.81
C TYR A 53 -6.10 7.99 4.49
N TRP A 54 -7.38 8.39 4.49
CA TRP A 54 -8.27 8.17 3.34
C TRP A 54 -9.07 9.41 2.94
N GLY A 55 -10.02 9.83 3.79
CA GLY A 55 -10.98 10.88 3.50
C GLY A 55 -10.47 12.30 3.75
N CYS A 56 -9.55 12.48 4.69
CA CYS A 56 -8.90 13.77 4.96
C CYS A 56 -8.14 14.32 3.74
N ALA A 57 -7.79 15.61 3.74
CA ALA A 57 -7.22 16.30 2.57
C ALA A 57 -5.99 15.59 1.95
N ASN A 58 -5.12 15.02 2.79
CA ASN A 58 -3.92 14.28 2.39
C ASN A 58 -4.12 12.74 2.43
N GLY A 59 -5.33 12.27 2.69
CA GLY A 59 -5.67 10.85 2.61
C GLY A 59 -5.69 10.36 1.17
N ILE A 60 -5.54 9.05 0.97
CA ILE A 60 -5.37 8.45 -0.36
C ILE A 60 -6.49 8.85 -1.33
N ARG A 61 -7.76 8.74 -0.89
CA ARG A 61 -8.90 9.09 -1.74
C ARG A 61 -8.88 10.55 -2.15
N SER A 62 -8.78 11.44 -1.17
CA SER A 62 -8.88 12.89 -1.41
C SER A 62 -7.69 13.43 -2.19
N TYR A 63 -6.49 12.95 -1.89
CA TYR A 63 -5.27 13.40 -2.56
C TYR A 63 -5.20 12.89 -4.01
N PHE A 64 -5.43 11.59 -4.26
CA PHE A 64 -5.37 11.05 -5.62
C PHE A 64 -6.53 11.53 -6.51
N LYS A 65 -7.73 11.81 -5.96
CA LYS A 65 -8.83 12.41 -6.75
C LYS A 65 -8.49 13.83 -7.25
N LYS A 66 -7.60 14.54 -6.57
CA LYS A 66 -7.12 15.88 -6.96
C LYS A 66 -5.85 15.84 -7.82
N SER A 67 -5.26 14.66 -8.01
CA SER A 67 -4.03 14.51 -8.79
C SER A 67 -4.26 14.83 -10.26
N LYS A 68 -3.23 15.43 -10.90
CA LYS A 68 -3.18 15.62 -12.35
C LYS A 68 -2.64 14.38 -13.09
N GLU A 69 -2.05 13.42 -12.37
CA GLU A 69 -1.45 12.21 -12.92
C GLU A 69 -2.42 11.02 -12.92
N TRP A 70 -3.47 11.08 -12.10
CA TRP A 70 -4.39 9.97 -11.87
C TRP A 70 -5.83 10.37 -12.10
N LYS A 71 -6.53 9.61 -12.94
CA LYS A 71 -7.97 9.77 -13.17
C LYS A 71 -8.73 8.64 -12.48
N LEU A 72 -9.68 8.97 -11.61
CA LEU A 72 -10.57 7.99 -11.00
C LEU A 72 -11.47 7.35 -12.07
N LEU A 73 -11.47 6.02 -12.15
CA LEU A 73 -12.33 5.24 -13.04
C LEU A 73 -13.51 4.59 -12.32
N LYS A 74 -13.30 4.16 -11.07
CA LYS A 74 -14.32 3.42 -10.32
C LYS A 74 -14.16 3.65 -8.82
N THR A 75 -15.29 3.84 -8.14
CA THR A 75 -15.45 3.71 -6.70
C THR A 75 -16.35 2.52 -6.43
N GLN A 76 -16.02 1.69 -5.44
CA GLN A 76 -16.78 0.49 -5.11
C GLN A 76 -16.81 0.28 -3.60
N LYS A 77 -18.00 0.09 -3.03
CA LYS A 77 -18.17 -0.50 -1.71
C LYS A 77 -17.91 -2.02 -1.83
N LEU A 78 -17.11 -2.58 -0.93
CA LEU A 78 -16.72 -3.99 -0.99
C LEU A 78 -17.42 -4.81 0.10
N ASP A 79 -16.83 -4.89 1.28
CA ASP A 79 -17.29 -5.72 2.39
C ASP A 79 -17.10 -4.99 3.74
N LYS A 80 -17.25 -5.72 4.85
CA LYS A 80 -17.12 -5.13 6.20
C LYS A 80 -15.68 -4.82 6.59
N ILE A 81 -14.70 -5.50 6.00
CA ILE A 81 -13.28 -5.33 6.30
C ILE A 81 -12.66 -4.33 5.33
N ARG A 82 -12.91 -4.51 4.03
CA ARG A 82 -12.52 -3.59 2.96
C ARG A 82 -13.72 -2.73 2.65
N MET A 83 -13.76 -1.51 3.17
CA MET A 83 -14.95 -0.67 3.14
C MET A 83 -15.16 -0.01 1.77
N GLU A 84 -14.07 0.46 1.16
CA GLU A 84 -14.10 1.17 -0.12
C GLU A 84 -12.87 0.80 -0.97
N ARG A 85 -13.10 0.56 -2.26
CA ARG A 85 -12.07 0.39 -3.28
C ARG A 85 -12.16 1.51 -4.30
N LEU A 86 -11.01 2.10 -4.61
CA LEU A 86 -10.85 3.07 -5.68
C LEU A 86 -9.95 2.49 -6.77
N VAL A 87 -10.32 2.73 -8.02
CA VAL A 87 -9.50 2.35 -9.17
C VAL A 87 -9.20 3.60 -9.98
N PHE A 88 -7.92 3.94 -10.05
CA PHE A 88 -7.40 5.05 -10.83
C PHE A 88 -6.63 4.54 -12.05
N LYS A 89 -6.62 5.35 -13.10
CA LYS A 89 -5.80 5.17 -14.29
C LYS A 89 -4.79 6.30 -14.38
N HIS A 90 -3.53 5.97 -14.63
CA HIS A 90 -2.52 6.97 -14.92
C HIS A 90 -2.83 7.64 -16.28
N VAL A 91 -2.74 8.97 -16.35
CA VAL A 91 -3.22 9.74 -17.52
C VAL A 91 -2.47 9.43 -18.83
N SER A 92 -1.19 9.06 -18.75
CA SER A 92 -0.30 8.89 -19.92
C SER A 92 0.43 7.55 -19.99
N LYS A 93 0.26 6.66 -19.00
CA LYS A 93 0.99 5.39 -18.92
C LYS A 93 0.01 4.25 -18.69
N ASN A 94 0.37 3.03 -19.12
CA ASN A 94 -0.49 1.87 -18.91
C ASN A 94 -0.44 1.31 -17.47
N TYR A 95 -0.59 2.21 -16.49
CA TYR A 95 -0.64 1.89 -15.07
C TYR A 95 -2.07 2.04 -14.53
N TYR A 96 -2.42 1.15 -13.60
CA TYR A 96 -3.59 1.26 -12.75
C TYR A 96 -3.13 1.36 -11.30
N LEU A 97 -3.82 2.18 -10.51
CA LEU A 97 -3.69 2.20 -9.06
C LEU A 97 -5.01 1.74 -8.48
N VAL A 98 -4.97 0.66 -7.72
CA VAL A 98 -6.10 0.17 -6.92
C VAL A 98 -5.78 0.50 -5.48
N ALA A 99 -6.70 1.13 -4.77
CA ALA A 99 -6.54 1.43 -3.35
C ALA A 99 -7.74 0.92 -2.58
N ASP A 100 -7.47 0.18 -1.50
CA ASP A 100 -8.48 -0.39 -0.62
C ASP A 100 -8.38 0.24 0.77
N ALA A 101 -9.48 0.82 1.23
CA ALA A 101 -9.66 1.28 2.60
C ALA A 101 -10.09 0.12 3.49
N TYR A 102 -9.22 -0.31 4.39
CA TYR A 102 -9.53 -1.34 5.37
C TYR A 102 -10.01 -0.68 6.66
N ASP A 103 -11.14 -1.14 7.17
CA ASP A 103 -11.63 -0.81 8.51
C ASP A 103 -10.48 -0.95 9.53
N GLY A 104 -10.24 0.12 10.28
CA GLY A 104 -9.09 0.24 11.17
C GLY A 104 -9.05 -0.81 12.29
N GLN A 105 -10.19 -1.39 12.66
CA GLN A 105 -10.26 -2.53 13.59
C GLN A 105 -9.53 -3.76 13.05
N TYR A 106 -9.46 -3.91 11.73
CA TYR A 106 -8.91 -5.08 11.05
C TYR A 106 -7.49 -4.85 10.52
N ILE A 107 -6.70 -3.99 11.18
CA ILE A 107 -5.32 -3.71 10.78
C ILE A 107 -4.47 -4.98 10.60
N LYS A 108 -4.63 -6.00 11.44
CA LYS A 108 -3.95 -7.30 11.27
C LYS A 108 -4.28 -7.96 9.94
N LYS A 109 -5.54 -7.86 9.49
CA LYS A 109 -5.96 -8.37 8.18
C LYS A 109 -5.36 -7.55 7.05
N THR A 110 -5.31 -6.23 7.19
CA THR A 110 -4.65 -5.33 6.21
C THR A 110 -3.17 -5.68 6.04
N THR A 111 -2.44 -5.84 7.15
CA THR A 111 -1.02 -6.20 7.15
C THR A 111 -0.78 -7.57 6.54
N THR A 112 -1.58 -8.58 6.91
CA THR A 112 -1.43 -9.93 6.35
C THR A 112 -1.80 -9.99 4.86
N ASP A 113 -2.85 -9.31 4.41
CA ASP A 113 -3.22 -9.26 2.99
C ASP A 113 -2.17 -8.52 2.14
N PHE A 114 -1.55 -7.46 2.67
CA PHE A 114 -0.40 -6.81 2.04
C PHE A 114 0.78 -7.79 1.89
N LEU A 115 1.18 -8.48 2.97
CA LEU A 115 2.32 -9.40 2.96
C LEU A 115 2.06 -10.64 2.10
N TYR A 116 0.85 -11.21 2.14
CA TYR A 116 0.46 -12.29 1.24
C TYR A 116 0.46 -11.84 -0.23
N SER A 117 0.06 -10.61 -0.50
CA SER A 117 0.13 -10.05 -1.85
C SER A 117 1.58 -9.86 -2.30
N ALA A 118 2.46 -9.35 -1.42
CA ALA A 118 3.90 -9.24 -1.69
C ALA A 118 4.54 -10.60 -2.02
N ALA A 119 4.14 -11.65 -1.30
CA ALA A 119 4.61 -13.02 -1.50
C ALA A 119 3.97 -13.75 -2.69
N GLY A 120 2.93 -13.17 -3.32
CA GLY A 120 2.18 -13.84 -4.38
C GLY A 120 1.27 -14.97 -3.90
N LEU A 121 1.00 -15.03 -2.59
CA LEU A 121 0.12 -15.99 -1.93
C LEU A 121 -1.36 -15.59 -2.04
N LEU A 122 -1.64 -14.29 -2.04
CA LEU A 122 -2.95 -13.73 -2.31
C LEU A 122 -2.93 -13.07 -3.69
N LYS A 123 -3.82 -13.51 -4.58
CA LYS A 123 -3.93 -13.01 -5.96
C LYS A 123 -5.39 -12.84 -6.31
N ASP A 124 -5.70 -11.78 -7.04
CA ASP A 124 -7.04 -11.55 -7.54
C ASP A 124 -6.98 -10.69 -8.82
N THR A 125 -8.12 -10.49 -9.46
CA THR A 125 -8.28 -9.62 -10.61
C THR A 125 -9.54 -8.79 -10.49
N ILE A 126 -9.58 -7.66 -11.19
CA ILE A 126 -10.80 -6.88 -11.34
C ILE A 126 -11.01 -6.49 -12.80
N LYS A 127 -12.26 -6.56 -13.24
CA LYS A 127 -12.65 -6.10 -14.58
C LYS A 127 -13.03 -4.62 -14.54
N ILE A 128 -12.34 -3.82 -15.35
CA ILE A 128 -12.60 -2.39 -15.56
C ILE A 128 -12.93 -2.20 -17.04
N ASN A 129 -14.21 -1.96 -17.32
CA ASN A 129 -14.74 -1.94 -18.69
C ASN A 129 -14.41 -3.26 -19.43
N LYS A 130 -13.58 -3.19 -20.47
CA LYS A 130 -13.15 -4.35 -21.27
C LYS A 130 -11.83 -4.96 -20.80
N THR A 131 -11.14 -4.33 -19.86
CA THR A 131 -9.81 -4.74 -19.39
C THR A 131 -9.90 -5.42 -18.04
N THR A 132 -9.41 -6.66 -17.94
CA THR A 132 -9.19 -7.32 -16.65
C THR A 132 -7.78 -7.01 -16.19
N ILE A 133 -7.63 -6.38 -15.03
CA ILE A 133 -6.33 -6.06 -14.44
C ILE A 133 -6.05 -6.97 -13.24
N GLY A 134 -4.77 -7.30 -13.03
CA GLY A 134 -4.33 -8.05 -11.85
C GLY A 134 -4.19 -7.16 -10.62
N ILE A 135 -4.68 -7.61 -9.47
CA ILE A 135 -4.53 -6.96 -8.17
C ILE A 135 -3.89 -7.94 -7.15
N ASN A 136 -3.61 -7.46 -5.94
CA ASN A 136 -2.92 -8.22 -4.91
C ASN A 136 -1.57 -8.75 -5.45
N GLY A 137 -1.29 -10.03 -5.33
CA GLY A 137 -0.08 -10.65 -5.88
C GLY A 137 -0.01 -10.67 -7.41
N ASN A 138 -1.08 -10.34 -8.14
CA ASN A 138 -0.97 -10.09 -9.58
C ASN A 138 -0.47 -8.67 -9.89
N ALA A 139 -0.42 -7.78 -8.91
CA ALA A 139 0.12 -6.43 -9.06
C ALA A 139 1.65 -6.45 -9.21
N LYS A 140 2.17 -5.44 -9.91
CA LYS A 140 3.61 -5.24 -10.06
C LYS A 140 4.22 -4.64 -8.79
N MET A 141 3.46 -3.78 -8.13
CA MET A 141 3.83 -3.13 -6.88
C MET A 141 2.69 -3.24 -5.88
N VAL A 142 3.05 -3.47 -4.62
CA VAL A 142 2.13 -3.38 -3.48
C VAL A 142 2.58 -2.24 -2.56
N ALA A 143 1.63 -1.52 -1.99
CA ALA A 143 1.92 -0.45 -1.06
C ALA A 143 1.08 -0.59 0.21
N TYR A 144 1.66 -0.28 1.36
CA TYR A 144 0.96 -0.19 2.63
C TYR A 144 1.02 1.25 3.15
N ILE A 145 -0.11 1.77 3.62
CA ILE A 145 -0.22 3.08 4.25
C ILE A 145 -1.04 2.97 5.55
N GLY A 146 -0.58 3.63 6.61
CA GLY A 146 -1.30 3.76 7.87
C GLY A 146 -0.41 3.49 9.08
N HIS A 147 -1.02 3.13 10.21
CA HIS A 147 -0.28 2.69 11.40
C HIS A 147 0.53 1.43 11.11
N ASP A 148 1.68 1.27 11.77
CA ASP A 148 2.44 0.02 11.68
C ASP A 148 1.82 -1.01 12.64
N GLY A 149 0.94 -1.86 12.10
CA GLY A 149 0.29 -2.91 12.88
C GLY A 149 1.27 -3.89 13.54
N LEU A 150 2.47 -4.07 12.98
CA LEU A 150 3.49 -4.95 13.57
C LEU A 150 4.14 -4.36 14.85
N MET A 151 3.84 -3.10 15.17
CA MET A 151 4.10 -2.53 16.49
C MET A 151 3.10 -3.00 17.55
N ASP A 152 1.91 -3.43 17.14
CA ASP A 152 0.80 -3.81 18.03
C ASP A 152 0.67 -5.33 18.18
N PHE A 153 1.09 -6.10 17.17
CA PHE A 153 0.93 -7.55 17.14
C PHE A 153 2.07 -8.27 16.42
N GLN A 154 2.20 -9.56 16.71
CA GLN A 154 3.08 -10.48 15.98
C GLN A 154 2.28 -11.30 14.95
N LEU A 155 2.97 -11.71 13.89
CA LEU A 155 2.45 -12.58 12.84
C LEU A 155 3.16 -13.94 12.90
N ASN A 156 2.38 -15.01 12.85
CA ASN A 156 2.86 -16.40 12.83
C ASN A 156 2.72 -17.03 11.44
N GLU A 157 2.19 -16.26 10.48
CA GLU A 157 1.96 -16.65 9.11
C GLU A 157 3.29 -16.75 8.33
N ASN A 158 3.34 -17.69 7.37
CA ASN A 158 4.48 -17.82 6.46
C ASN A 158 4.25 -16.97 5.21
N PHE A 159 5.18 -16.07 4.92
CA PHE A 159 5.14 -15.18 3.75
C PHE A 159 6.16 -15.57 2.67
N SER A 160 6.53 -16.85 2.59
CA SER A 160 7.44 -17.35 1.56
C SER A 160 6.90 -17.08 0.15
N ASN A 161 7.76 -16.52 -0.71
CA ASN A 161 7.43 -16.24 -2.11
C ASN A 161 6.90 -17.49 -2.83
N ALA A 162 5.65 -17.42 -3.30
CA ALA A 162 4.92 -18.58 -3.81
C ALA A 162 4.97 -18.73 -5.33
N ASP A 163 5.43 -17.72 -6.06
CA ASP A 163 5.32 -17.70 -7.52
C ASP A 163 6.57 -17.24 -8.28
N GLY A 164 7.70 -17.13 -7.58
CA GLY A 164 8.99 -16.75 -8.14
C GLY A 164 9.10 -15.30 -8.58
N LYS A 165 8.05 -14.47 -8.41
CA LYS A 165 8.05 -13.07 -8.84
C LYS A 165 8.50 -12.17 -7.70
N GLN A 166 9.44 -11.27 -8.01
CA GLN A 166 9.79 -10.16 -7.13
C GLN A 166 8.84 -8.99 -7.38
N ARG A 167 8.11 -8.58 -6.34
CA ARG A 167 7.23 -7.40 -6.38
C ARG A 167 7.91 -6.22 -5.72
N ASP A 168 7.72 -5.04 -6.28
CA ASP A 168 8.15 -3.81 -5.63
C ASP A 168 7.20 -3.49 -4.46
N ALA A 169 7.76 -2.94 -3.38
CA ALA A 169 7.01 -2.64 -2.17
C ALA A 169 7.29 -1.21 -1.67
N ILE A 170 6.24 -0.51 -1.25
CA ILE A 170 6.33 0.76 -0.51
C ILE A 170 5.55 0.61 0.81
N ILE A 171 6.14 0.98 1.94
CA ILE A 171 5.51 0.87 3.26
C ILE A 171 5.67 2.21 3.98
N LEU A 172 4.60 3.01 3.99
CA LEU A 172 4.55 4.25 4.75
C LEU A 172 3.80 3.97 6.04
N ALA A 173 4.57 3.65 7.07
CA ALA A 173 4.15 3.43 8.45
C ALA A 173 5.34 3.73 9.37
N CYS A 174 5.14 3.83 10.67
CA CYS A 174 6.22 4.13 11.63
C CYS A 174 7.21 2.97 11.74
N ILE A 175 8.51 3.24 11.60
CA ILE A 175 9.59 2.26 11.84
C ILE A 175 9.45 1.01 10.95
N SER A 176 8.85 1.16 9.77
CA SER A 176 8.40 0.03 8.95
C SER A 176 9.54 -0.83 8.42
N LYS A 177 10.75 -0.30 8.22
CA LYS A 177 11.92 -1.10 7.84
C LYS A 177 12.22 -2.18 8.86
N LYS A 178 12.19 -1.86 10.16
CA LYS A 178 12.52 -2.84 11.21
C LYS A 178 11.47 -3.95 11.27
N TYR A 179 10.20 -3.58 11.28
CA TYR A 179 9.11 -4.53 11.53
C TYR A 179 8.75 -5.36 10.29
N PHE A 180 8.72 -4.76 9.10
CA PHE A 180 8.35 -5.46 7.87
C PHE A 180 9.51 -6.24 7.24
N ALA A 181 10.79 -5.91 7.52
CA ALA A 181 11.92 -6.55 6.84
C ALA A 181 11.92 -8.09 6.92
N PRO A 182 11.73 -8.74 8.08
CA PRO A 182 11.72 -10.20 8.14
C PRO A 182 10.66 -10.84 7.25
N HIS A 183 9.47 -10.22 7.15
CA HIS A 183 8.37 -10.72 6.35
C HIS A 183 8.56 -10.43 4.85
N LEU A 184 9.09 -9.26 4.48
CA LEU A 184 9.40 -8.95 3.08
C LEU A 184 10.56 -9.76 2.53
N SER A 185 11.56 -10.09 3.36
CA SER A 185 12.65 -11.00 2.96
C SER A 185 12.10 -12.39 2.60
N GLN A 186 11.16 -12.94 3.38
CA GLN A 186 10.48 -14.20 3.04
C GLN A 186 9.70 -14.07 1.72
N ALA A 187 9.02 -12.94 1.51
CA ALA A 187 8.26 -12.66 0.30
C ALA A 187 9.15 -12.43 -0.94
N LYS A 188 10.47 -12.31 -0.76
CA LYS A 188 11.43 -11.89 -1.80
C LYS A 188 11.00 -10.58 -2.50
N ALA A 189 10.32 -9.71 -1.76
CA ALA A 189 9.88 -8.41 -2.27
C ALA A 189 11.06 -7.42 -2.30
N ASN A 190 10.95 -6.42 -3.17
CA ASN A 190 11.93 -5.34 -3.33
C ASN A 190 11.42 -4.06 -2.65
N PRO A 191 11.89 -3.72 -1.43
CA PRO A 191 11.43 -2.53 -0.72
C PRO A 191 12.04 -1.26 -1.35
N LEU A 192 11.21 -0.49 -2.05
CA LEU A 192 11.62 0.74 -2.71
C LEU A 192 11.55 1.95 -1.79
N LEU A 193 10.61 1.97 -0.85
CA LEU A 193 10.45 3.07 0.10
C LEU A 193 9.80 2.59 1.40
N TRP A 194 10.48 2.80 2.51
CA TRP A 194 10.00 2.50 3.86
C TRP A 194 10.76 3.33 4.90
N THR A 195 10.38 3.25 6.17
CA THR A 195 10.83 4.20 7.19
C THR A 195 11.73 3.60 8.25
N THR A 196 12.60 4.43 8.82
CA THR A 196 13.47 4.09 9.96
C THR A 196 12.96 4.63 11.29
N GLY A 197 11.95 5.50 11.29
CA GLY A 197 11.45 6.23 12.45
C GLY A 197 9.95 6.49 12.38
N LEU A 198 9.44 7.27 13.34
CA LEU A 198 8.05 7.74 13.32
C LEU A 198 7.81 8.65 12.12
N MET A 199 6.65 8.50 11.46
CA MET A 199 6.27 9.32 10.31
C MET A 199 4.80 9.68 10.34
N ALA A 200 4.41 10.69 9.56
CA ALA A 200 3.01 10.90 9.14
C ALA A 200 2.72 10.15 7.82
N PRO A 201 2.00 9.02 7.82
CA PRO A 201 1.83 8.17 6.64
C PRO A 201 0.69 8.67 5.74
N GLU A 202 0.92 9.79 5.07
CA GLU A 202 -0.04 10.46 4.19
C GLU A 202 0.27 10.27 2.70
N ALA A 203 -0.74 10.49 1.85
CA ALA A 203 -0.71 10.10 0.44
C ALA A 203 0.31 10.86 -0.42
N TYR A 204 0.72 12.07 -0.04
CA TYR A 204 1.66 12.88 -0.84
C TYR A 204 3.02 12.20 -1.02
N THR A 205 3.50 11.44 -0.02
CA THR A 205 4.78 10.74 -0.11
C THR A 205 4.67 9.57 -1.08
N LEU A 206 3.56 8.82 -1.02
CA LEU A 206 3.30 7.75 -1.97
C LEU A 206 3.15 8.30 -3.39
N HIS A 207 2.36 9.37 -3.56
CA HIS A 207 2.11 9.98 -4.86
C HIS A 207 3.41 10.33 -5.59
N ASP A 208 4.28 11.13 -4.98
CA ASP A 208 5.49 11.59 -5.65
C ASP A 208 6.53 10.48 -5.84
N ALA A 209 6.59 9.51 -4.93
CA ALA A 209 7.38 8.29 -5.11
C ALA A 209 6.89 7.49 -6.34
N LEU A 210 5.57 7.36 -6.50
CA LEU A 210 4.97 6.69 -7.65
C LEU A 210 5.20 7.43 -8.97
N SER A 211 5.19 8.77 -8.97
CA SER A 211 5.54 9.56 -10.16
C SER A 211 6.95 9.21 -10.66
N SER A 212 7.91 9.08 -9.73
CA SER A 212 9.28 8.64 -10.06
C SER A 212 9.33 7.19 -10.54
N TYR A 213 8.60 6.29 -9.87
CA TYR A 213 8.57 4.87 -10.20
C TYR A 213 8.00 4.63 -11.61
N ILE A 214 6.89 5.30 -11.94
CA ILE A 214 6.22 5.19 -13.24
C ILE A 214 7.07 5.78 -14.36
N ALA A 215 7.88 6.79 -14.07
CA ALA A 215 8.87 7.35 -14.98
C ALA A 215 10.09 6.43 -15.19
N GLY A 216 10.20 5.30 -14.47
CA GLY A 216 11.32 4.39 -14.57
C GLY A 216 12.54 4.81 -13.75
N GLY A 217 12.34 5.65 -12.73
CA GLY A 217 13.42 6.11 -11.86
C GLY A 217 14.02 4.99 -11.00
N THR A 218 15.28 5.19 -10.59
CA THR A 218 15.99 4.29 -9.67
C THR A 218 15.40 4.35 -8.26
N ALA A 219 15.76 3.36 -7.42
CA ALA A 219 15.36 3.32 -6.02
C ALA A 219 15.69 4.63 -5.27
N ASP A 220 16.87 5.21 -5.50
CA ASP A 220 17.27 6.49 -4.91
C ASP A 220 16.49 7.70 -5.43
N GLN A 221 16.10 7.69 -6.71
CA GLN A 221 15.25 8.73 -7.28
C GLN A 221 13.83 8.66 -6.70
N ILE A 222 13.28 7.45 -6.55
CA ILE A 222 11.98 7.20 -5.91
C ILE A 222 12.00 7.68 -4.46
N ARG A 223 13.02 7.26 -3.69
CA ARG A 223 13.26 7.73 -2.32
C ARG A 223 13.37 9.24 -2.24
N THR A 224 14.15 9.85 -3.14
CA THR A 224 14.35 11.31 -3.15
C THR A 224 13.04 12.05 -3.42
N LYS A 225 12.21 11.60 -4.37
CA LYS A 225 10.91 12.22 -4.63
C LYS A 225 9.95 12.09 -3.45
N GLY A 226 9.86 10.90 -2.85
CA GLY A 226 9.08 10.70 -1.61
C GLY A 226 9.55 11.59 -0.47
N ALA A 227 10.87 11.74 -0.27
CA ALA A 227 11.46 12.59 0.75
C ALA A 227 11.24 14.08 0.51
N MET A 228 11.28 14.54 -0.75
CA MET A 228 10.96 15.92 -1.10
C MET A 228 9.49 16.25 -0.79
N ALA A 229 8.56 15.34 -1.13
CA ALA A 229 7.16 15.49 -0.78
C ALA A 229 6.98 15.54 0.74
N TYR A 230 7.61 14.61 1.48
CA TYR A 230 7.55 14.60 2.94
C TYR A 230 8.06 15.91 3.56
N THR A 231 9.23 16.39 3.12
CA THR A 231 9.80 17.68 3.54
C THR A 231 8.83 18.84 3.34
N LYS A 232 8.16 18.90 2.19
CA LYS A 232 7.23 19.99 1.87
C LYS A 232 6.05 20.03 2.84
N PHE A 233 5.44 18.87 3.11
CA PHE A 233 4.22 18.80 3.91
C PHE A 233 4.49 18.82 5.42
N GLN A 234 5.54 18.12 5.86
CA GLN A 234 5.92 18.03 7.28
C GLN A 234 6.86 19.15 7.73
N LYS A 235 7.22 20.08 6.81
CA LYS A 235 8.02 21.28 7.09
C LYS A 235 9.35 20.98 7.79
N CYS A 236 9.98 19.87 7.42
CA CYS A 236 11.27 19.43 7.96
C CYS A 236 12.38 19.46 6.90
N SER A 237 13.65 19.42 7.33
CA SER A 237 14.78 19.45 6.39
C SER A 237 14.77 18.22 5.46
N LEU A 238 15.26 18.39 4.22
CA LEU A 238 15.42 17.26 3.28
C LEU A 238 16.35 16.18 3.83
N LYS A 239 17.37 16.57 4.60
CA LYS A 239 18.26 15.63 5.30
C LYS A 239 17.48 14.76 6.28
N ALA A 240 16.61 15.34 7.10
CA ALA A 240 15.77 14.59 8.03
C ALA A 240 14.84 13.62 7.27
N SER A 241 14.17 14.09 6.22
CA SER A 241 13.30 13.23 5.39
C SER A 241 14.05 12.10 4.72
N LYS A 242 15.28 12.33 4.23
CA LYS A 242 16.12 11.27 3.65
C LYS A 242 16.65 10.30 4.69
N ASN A 243 16.88 10.73 5.93
CA ASN A 243 17.25 9.81 7.01
C ASN A 243 16.07 8.93 7.45
N LEU A 244 14.86 9.48 7.40
CA LEU A 244 13.61 8.78 7.71
C LEU A 244 13.23 7.78 6.61
N LEU A 245 13.20 8.22 5.36
CA LEU A 245 12.77 7.43 4.20
C LEU A 245 13.98 6.78 3.52
N VAL A 246 14.00 5.46 3.48
CA VAL A 246 15.11 4.67 2.94
C VAL A 246 14.61 3.65 1.92
N THR A 247 15.55 2.99 1.24
CA THR A 247 15.29 1.96 0.22
C THR A 247 16.22 0.79 0.43
N GLY A 248 15.84 -0.40 -0.02
CA GLY A 248 16.62 -1.63 0.18
C GLY A 248 16.66 -2.12 1.65
N TYR A 249 17.17 -3.34 1.80
CA TYR A 249 17.35 -4.03 3.09
C TYR A 249 18.43 -3.39 3.97
#